data_AF-R7LH73-F1
#
_entry.id   AF-R7LH73-F1
#
_cell.length_a   1.000
_cell.length_b   1.000
_cell.length_c   1.000
_cell.angle_alpha   90.00
_cell.angle_beta   90.00
_cell.angle_gamma   90.00
#
_symmetry.space_group_name_H-M   'P 1'
#
loop_
_entity.id
_entity.type
_entity.pdbx_description
1 polymer ?
#
loop_
_entity_poly.entity_id
_entity_poly.type
_entity_poly.pdbx_seq_one_letter_code
_entity_poly.pdbx_strand_id
1 'polypeptide(L)'
;MKKLILIMGILLLACPAFAGKMTPVLSSTQVVYSPVANVWSTGSMVEDRIVLSKKTSPGTGNYSIYSYSNGDEALMLGSDYEFIFEGRLIACHNADLKIFEVVYNGKNFEEKELTQGQIKQIFPDAEIILISHFIDNKITVRKSPFKKRDFLLLNDTDKNFHKYSFHPQSVKFSPVAGLFRASAIGKITFSHFGEDKYIIYVKNVYKKIQLLESSYLEE
;
A
#
# COMPACT_ATOMS: atom_id res chain seq x y z
N MET A 1 -48.01 -4.62 -16.50
CA MET A 1 -47.11 -3.88 -17.43
C MET A 1 -46.90 -2.49 -16.83
N LYS A 2 -45.73 -1.97 -16.48
CA LYS A 2 -44.34 -2.35 -16.62
C LYS A 2 -43.65 -1.83 -15.35
N LYS A 3 -42.90 -2.71 -14.67
CA LYS A 3 -41.73 -2.31 -13.90
C LYS A 3 -40.87 -1.45 -14.80
N LEU A 4 -40.51 -0.22 -14.43
CA LEU A 4 -39.35 0.43 -15.06
C LEU A 4 -38.84 1.59 -14.17
N ILE A 5 -37.69 1.30 -13.55
CA ILE A 5 -36.56 2.21 -13.28
C ILE A 5 -36.74 3.25 -12.18
N LEU A 6 -36.70 2.77 -10.94
CA LEU A 6 -36.05 3.48 -9.83
C LEU A 6 -34.61 2.93 -9.70
N ILE A 7 -33.75 3.19 -10.69
CA ILE A 7 -32.30 2.97 -10.57
C ILE A 7 -31.60 4.09 -11.33
N MET A 8 -31.51 5.25 -10.69
CA MET A 8 -30.59 6.30 -11.11
C MET A 8 -29.96 6.88 -9.85
N GLY A 9 -28.69 6.54 -9.63
CA GLY A 9 -27.83 7.30 -8.72
C GLY A 9 -27.25 6.59 -7.48
N ILE A 10 -27.30 5.27 -7.34
CA ILE A 10 -26.36 4.57 -6.42
C ILE A 10 -25.11 4.22 -7.24
N LEU A 11 -24.34 5.25 -7.58
CA LEU A 11 -23.04 5.10 -8.24
C LEU A 11 -22.09 6.18 -7.72
N LEU A 12 -22.00 6.32 -6.39
CA LEU A 12 -21.06 7.23 -5.71
C LEU A 12 -20.51 6.70 -4.38
N LEU A 13 -20.67 5.41 -4.07
CA LEU A 13 -20.10 4.79 -2.86
C LEU A 13 -19.07 3.70 -3.16
N ALA A 14 -18.19 3.99 -4.12
CA ALA A 14 -16.88 3.33 -4.21
C ALA A 14 -15.77 4.38 -4.25
N CYS A 15 -15.80 5.36 -3.33
CA CYS A 15 -14.55 6.00 -2.95
C CYS A 15 -13.76 4.97 -2.13
N PRO A 16 -12.58 4.49 -2.58
CA PRO A 16 -11.67 3.89 -1.63
C PRO A 16 -11.33 5.00 -0.62
N ALA A 17 -11.59 4.77 0.66
CA ALA A 17 -11.30 5.71 1.76
C ALA A 17 -9.79 6.08 1.90
N PHE A 18 -8.95 5.73 0.93
CA PHE A 18 -7.55 6.14 0.79
C PHE A 18 -7.37 7.43 -0.02
N ALA A 19 -8.37 7.84 -0.83
CA ALA A 19 -8.21 8.90 -1.82
C ALA A 19 -8.04 10.33 -1.24
N GLY A 20 -8.25 10.54 0.06
CA GLY A 20 -8.20 11.88 0.68
C GLY A 20 -6.81 12.35 1.13
N LYS A 21 -5.82 11.46 1.27
CA LYS A 21 -4.50 11.81 1.86
C LYS A 21 -3.27 11.43 1.03
N MET A 22 -3.43 10.54 0.05
CA MET A 22 -2.33 10.07 -0.79
C MET A 22 -2.47 10.65 -2.20
N THR A 23 -1.55 11.51 -2.60
CA THR A 23 -1.50 12.08 -3.94
C THR A 23 -0.49 11.30 -4.78
N PRO A 24 -0.92 10.45 -5.73
CA PRO A 24 0.00 9.64 -6.53
C PRO A 24 0.91 10.53 -7.38
N VAL A 25 2.18 10.16 -7.51
CA VAL A 25 3.14 10.83 -8.39
C VAL A 25 3.32 9.96 -9.63
N LEU A 26 2.64 10.31 -10.72
CA LEU A 26 2.67 9.55 -11.96
C LEU A 26 3.94 9.87 -12.77
N SER A 27 4.30 9.00 -13.72
CA SER A 27 5.36 9.36 -14.68
C SER A 27 5.00 10.67 -15.40
N SER A 28 6.01 11.49 -15.70
CA SER A 28 5.86 12.83 -16.27
C SER A 28 5.21 13.85 -15.35
N THR A 29 5.06 13.55 -14.04
CA THR A 29 4.61 14.52 -13.03
C THR A 29 5.79 15.35 -12.55
N GLN A 30 5.58 16.65 -12.40
CA GLN A 30 6.49 17.51 -11.65
C GLN A 30 6.13 17.47 -10.16
N VAL A 31 7.15 17.36 -9.33
CA VAL A 31 7.05 17.49 -7.87
C VAL A 31 7.92 18.65 -7.41
N VAL A 32 7.48 19.27 -6.33
CA VAL A 32 8.12 20.42 -5.72
C VAL A 32 8.45 20.08 -4.28
N TYR A 33 9.72 20.25 -3.90
CA TYR A 33 10.17 20.18 -2.52
C TYR A 33 10.46 21.58 -2.01
N SER A 34 9.94 21.93 -0.82
CA SER A 34 10.28 23.16 -0.11
C SER A 34 11.33 22.87 0.96
N PRO A 35 12.57 23.36 0.83
CA PRO A 35 13.58 23.18 1.88
C PRO A 35 13.20 23.85 3.20
N VAL A 36 12.54 25.01 3.14
CA VAL A 36 12.11 25.77 4.33
C VAL A 36 11.04 25.03 5.12
N ALA A 37 10.01 24.51 4.44
CA ALA A 37 8.90 23.83 5.09
C ALA A 37 9.15 22.33 5.28
N ASN A 38 10.19 21.76 4.65
CA ASN A 38 10.48 20.33 4.62
C ASN A 38 9.29 19.49 4.13
N VAL A 39 8.69 19.92 3.01
CA VAL A 39 7.52 19.25 2.43
C VAL A 39 7.59 19.13 0.91
N TRP A 40 7.03 18.03 0.41
CA TRP A 40 6.76 17.72 -0.97
C TRP A 40 5.34 18.12 -1.38
N SER A 41 5.17 18.53 -2.63
CA SER A 41 3.85 18.77 -3.26
C SER A 41 3.89 18.52 -4.78
N THR A 42 2.74 18.39 -5.43
CA THR A 42 2.60 18.28 -6.89
C THR A 42 2.17 19.59 -7.57
N GLY A 43 2.13 20.71 -6.85
CA GLY A 43 1.61 21.97 -7.41
C GLY A 43 1.77 23.22 -6.55
N SER A 44 2.59 23.18 -5.49
CA SER A 44 2.79 24.37 -4.66
C SER A 44 3.78 25.34 -5.31
N MET A 45 3.37 26.60 -5.44
CA MET A 45 4.21 27.71 -5.91
C MET A 45 4.78 28.44 -4.70
N VAL A 46 5.83 27.89 -4.08
CA VAL A 46 6.61 28.56 -3.03
C VAL A 46 7.92 29.10 -3.60
N GLU A 47 8.37 30.28 -3.16
CA GLU A 47 9.52 30.97 -3.77
C GLU A 47 10.84 30.19 -3.64
N ASP A 48 11.13 29.64 -2.45
CA ASP A 48 12.29 28.78 -2.23
C ASP A 48 11.91 27.30 -2.38
N ARG A 49 12.21 26.75 -3.57
CA ARG A 49 11.81 25.40 -3.95
C ARG A 49 12.81 24.70 -4.84
N ILE A 50 12.84 23.38 -4.72
CA ILE A 50 13.48 22.47 -5.65
C ILE A 50 12.37 21.80 -6.48
N VAL A 51 12.44 21.96 -7.80
CA VAL A 51 11.48 21.35 -8.74
C VAL A 51 12.14 20.16 -9.43
N LEU A 52 11.50 18.99 -9.34
CA LEU A 52 11.96 17.77 -9.99
C LEU A 52 10.88 17.25 -10.94
N SER A 53 11.31 16.67 -12.06
CA SER A 53 10.42 15.94 -12.97
C SER A 53 10.64 14.45 -12.81
N LYS A 54 9.57 13.69 -12.60
CA LYS A 54 9.62 12.23 -12.54
C LYS A 54 9.52 11.61 -13.93
N LYS A 55 10.33 10.59 -14.20
CA LYS A 55 10.17 9.64 -15.30
C LYS A 55 10.30 8.22 -14.78
N THR A 56 9.34 7.35 -15.11
CA THR A 56 9.48 5.91 -14.82
C THR A 56 10.14 5.22 -16.01
N SER A 57 11.11 4.35 -15.74
CA SER A 57 11.78 3.58 -16.78
C SER A 57 10.80 2.60 -17.45
N PRO A 58 10.93 2.38 -18.77
CA PRO A 58 10.10 1.39 -19.47
C PRO A 58 10.57 -0.03 -19.13
N GLY A 59 9.64 -0.96 -18.96
CA GLY A 59 9.96 -2.38 -18.81
C GLY A 59 9.13 -3.09 -17.75
N THR A 60 9.65 -4.21 -17.23
CA THR A 60 8.98 -4.96 -16.15
C THR A 60 9.56 -4.68 -14.77
N GLY A 61 10.81 -4.20 -14.70
CA GLY A 61 11.52 -3.88 -13.46
C GLY A 61 11.45 -2.41 -13.03
N ASN A 62 10.58 -1.61 -13.66
CA ASN A 62 10.34 -0.19 -13.48
C ASN A 62 11.01 0.44 -12.25
N TYR A 63 11.86 1.42 -12.52
CA TYR A 63 12.47 2.30 -11.53
C TYR A 63 12.13 3.74 -11.88
N SER A 64 12.17 4.64 -10.89
CA SER A 64 11.85 6.05 -11.11
C SER A 64 13.12 6.89 -11.12
N ILE A 65 13.21 7.79 -12.10
CA ILE A 65 14.27 8.80 -12.20
C ILE A 65 13.62 10.16 -11.94
N TYR A 66 14.24 10.94 -11.06
CA TYR A 66 13.87 12.33 -10.81
C TYR A 66 15.01 13.23 -11.27
N SER A 67 14.70 14.21 -12.10
CA SER A 67 15.68 15.13 -12.68
C SER A 67 15.33 16.58 -12.38
N TYR A 68 16.36 17.41 -12.23
CA TYR A 68 16.25 18.86 -12.18
C TYR A 68 15.80 19.43 -13.53
N SER A 69 15.40 20.70 -13.54
CA SER A 69 14.94 21.40 -14.76
C SER A 69 16.02 21.53 -15.85
N ASN A 70 17.29 21.51 -15.47
CA ASN A 70 18.43 21.51 -16.40
C ASN A 70 18.71 20.11 -17.02
N GLY A 71 17.96 19.08 -16.61
CA GLY A 71 18.10 17.71 -17.09
C GLY A 71 19.02 16.83 -16.25
N ASP A 72 19.77 17.39 -15.29
CA ASP A 72 20.63 16.60 -14.41
C ASP A 72 19.79 15.67 -13.53
N GLU A 73 20.25 14.44 -13.35
CA GLU A 73 19.61 13.49 -12.46
C GLU A 73 19.81 13.92 -10.99
N ALA A 74 18.69 14.05 -10.27
CA ALA A 74 18.68 14.38 -8.86
C ALA A 74 18.74 13.10 -8.00
N LEU A 75 17.95 12.10 -8.37
CA LEU A 75 17.96 10.78 -7.75
C LEU A 75 17.28 9.71 -8.63
N MET A 76 17.69 8.47 -8.43
CA MET A 76 17.06 7.27 -8.97
C MET A 76 16.54 6.41 -7.82
N LEU A 77 15.30 5.96 -7.93
CA LEU A 77 14.61 5.15 -6.92
C LEU A 77 14.35 3.75 -7.47
N GLY A 78 14.52 2.73 -6.63
CA GLY A 78 14.09 1.35 -6.91
C GLY A 78 12.55 1.16 -6.92
N SER A 79 11.79 2.23 -6.68
CA SER A 79 10.33 2.22 -6.66
C SER A 79 9.70 2.24 -8.05
N ASP A 80 8.57 1.55 -8.13
CA ASP A 80 7.65 1.55 -9.28
C ASP A 80 6.32 2.25 -8.95
N TYR A 81 6.15 2.71 -7.71
CA TYR A 81 5.01 3.51 -7.26
C TYR A 81 5.40 4.49 -6.14
N GLU A 82 4.94 5.73 -6.24
CA GLU A 82 5.23 6.80 -5.30
C GLU A 82 3.99 7.68 -5.11
N PHE A 83 3.85 8.23 -3.91
CA PHE A 83 2.79 9.16 -3.59
C PHE A 83 3.24 10.17 -2.52
N ILE A 84 2.62 11.34 -2.52
CA ILE A 84 2.77 12.33 -1.46
C ILE A 84 1.73 12.06 -0.38
N PHE A 85 2.16 11.99 0.86
CA PHE A 85 1.31 11.84 2.05
C PHE A 85 1.74 12.86 3.10
N GLU A 86 0.85 13.81 3.42
CA GLU A 86 1.10 14.84 4.45
C GLU A 86 2.45 15.57 4.25
N GLY A 87 2.79 15.90 3.00
CA GLY A 87 4.05 16.57 2.65
C GLY A 87 5.26 15.65 2.53
N ARG A 88 5.11 14.34 2.68
CA ARG A 88 6.21 13.36 2.56
C ARG A 88 6.12 12.64 1.23
N LEU A 89 7.23 12.52 0.48
CA LEU A 89 7.28 11.71 -0.73
C LEU A 89 7.61 10.26 -0.33
N ILE A 90 6.61 9.39 -0.44
CA ILE A 90 6.70 7.98 -0.08
C ILE A 90 6.97 7.17 -1.35
N ALA A 91 7.99 6.32 -1.31
CA ALA A 91 8.39 5.44 -2.39
C ALA A 91 8.14 3.98 -2.02
N CYS A 92 7.35 3.28 -2.84
CA CYS A 92 7.07 1.86 -2.67
C CYS A 92 7.97 1.04 -3.60
N HIS A 93 8.89 0.30 -3.00
CA HIS A 93 9.74 -0.65 -3.71
C HIS A 93 9.00 -1.98 -3.74
N ASN A 94 8.09 -2.14 -4.71
CA ASN A 94 7.23 -3.32 -4.75
C ASN A 94 8.00 -4.62 -4.98
N ALA A 95 9.12 -4.58 -5.71
CA ALA A 95 9.98 -5.73 -5.91
C ALA A 95 10.61 -6.21 -4.59
N ASP A 96 10.83 -5.33 -3.63
CA ASP A 96 11.41 -5.69 -2.34
C ASP A 96 10.38 -5.74 -1.22
N LEU A 97 9.12 -5.37 -1.46
CA LEU A 97 8.07 -5.16 -0.45
C LEU A 97 8.53 -4.25 0.70
N LYS A 98 9.26 -3.19 0.33
CA LYS A 98 9.76 -2.16 1.24
C LYS A 98 9.19 -0.79 0.91
N ILE A 99 9.14 0.07 1.92
CA ILE A 99 8.59 1.42 1.79
C ILE A 99 9.62 2.41 2.32
N PHE A 100 9.92 3.41 1.51
CA PHE A 100 10.91 4.43 1.78
C PHE A 100 10.27 5.81 1.78
N GLU A 101 10.97 6.77 2.36
CA GLU A 101 10.71 8.19 2.24
C GLU A 101 11.90 8.86 1.55
N VAL A 102 11.61 9.77 0.62
CA VAL A 102 12.64 10.60 -0.01
C VAL A 102 12.84 11.86 0.83
N VAL A 103 14.06 12.01 1.36
CA VAL A 103 14.46 13.09 2.28
C VAL A 103 15.52 13.96 1.63
N TYR A 104 15.48 15.27 1.88
CA TYR A 104 16.54 16.19 1.47
C TYR A 104 17.49 16.47 2.64
N ASN A 105 18.78 16.25 2.44
CA ASN A 105 19.80 16.41 3.49
C ASN A 105 20.49 17.79 3.48
N GLY A 106 19.99 18.74 2.69
CA GLY A 106 20.60 20.07 2.49
C GLY A 106 21.46 20.18 1.23
N LYS A 107 21.82 19.05 0.62
CA LYS A 107 22.62 18.99 -0.62
C LYS A 107 21.94 18.18 -1.71
N ASN A 108 21.48 16.98 -1.38
CA ASN A 108 20.88 16.03 -2.30
C ASN A 108 19.70 15.32 -1.63
N PHE A 109 18.97 14.56 -2.44
CA PHE A 109 17.92 13.68 -1.96
C PHE A 109 18.47 12.28 -1.71
N GLU A 110 17.88 11.58 -0.74
CA GLU A 110 18.21 10.21 -0.39
C GLU A 110 16.95 9.44 0.03
N GLU A 111 16.98 8.11 -0.13
CA GLU A 111 15.93 7.23 0.36
C GLU A 111 16.21 6.77 1.79
N LYS A 112 15.20 6.87 2.64
CA LYS A 112 15.23 6.33 4.00
C LYS A 112 14.15 5.27 4.17
N GLU A 113 14.56 4.05 4.48
CA GLU A 113 13.62 2.95 4.75
C GLU A 113 12.75 3.33 5.96
N LEU A 114 11.44 3.17 5.81
CA LEU A 114 10.49 3.48 6.86
C LEU A 114 10.37 2.32 7.86
N THR A 115 10.38 2.67 9.14
CA THR A 115 10.05 1.71 10.20
C THR A 115 8.58 1.28 10.13
N GLN A 116 8.25 0.12 10.69
CA GLN A 116 6.86 -0.34 10.79
C GLN A 116 5.94 0.69 11.46
N GLY A 117 6.44 1.42 12.47
CA GLY A 117 5.70 2.48 13.15
C GLY A 117 5.35 3.65 12.22
N GLN A 118 6.30 4.08 11.39
CA GLN A 118 6.07 5.13 10.39
C GLN A 118 5.15 4.64 9.27
N ILE A 119 5.31 3.40 8.82
CA ILE A 119 4.40 2.77 7.84
C ILE A 119 2.98 2.72 8.38
N LYS A 120 2.80 2.46 9.68
CA LYS A 120 1.48 2.48 10.34
C LYS A 120 0.82 3.85 10.39
N GLN A 121 1.57 4.93 10.35
CA GLN A 121 0.98 6.27 10.22
C GLN A 121 0.35 6.47 8.82
N ILE A 122 0.95 5.84 7.82
CA ILE A 122 0.52 5.92 6.41
C ILE A 122 -0.64 4.94 6.14
N PHE A 123 -0.56 3.72 6.68
CA PHE A 123 -1.56 2.66 6.54
C PHE A 123 -2.12 2.22 7.90
N PRO A 124 -2.86 3.09 8.61
CA PRO A 124 -3.30 2.82 9.99
C PRO A 124 -4.15 1.54 10.11
N ASP A 125 -5.01 1.30 9.12
CA ASP A 125 -5.97 0.20 9.13
C ASP A 125 -5.37 -1.16 8.70
N ALA A 126 -4.17 -1.17 8.12
CA ALA A 126 -3.57 -2.39 7.58
C ALA A 126 -2.72 -3.12 8.62
N GLU A 127 -3.05 -4.35 9.01
CA GLU A 127 -2.19 -5.15 9.88
C GLU A 127 -0.91 -5.56 9.14
N ILE A 128 0.25 -5.29 9.74
CA ILE A 128 1.54 -5.61 9.14
C ILE A 128 1.84 -7.10 9.35
N ILE A 129 2.26 -7.76 8.29
CA ILE A 129 2.75 -9.13 8.29
C ILE A 129 4.16 -9.12 7.71
N LEU A 130 5.14 -9.62 8.46
CA LEU A 130 6.50 -9.76 7.96
C LEU A 130 6.67 -11.07 7.21
N ILE A 131 7.55 -11.08 6.21
CA ILE A 131 7.89 -12.30 5.46
C ILE A 131 8.48 -13.37 6.38
N SER A 132 9.30 -12.98 7.36
CA SER A 132 9.86 -13.91 8.37
C SER A 132 8.81 -14.59 9.25
N HIS A 133 7.59 -14.05 9.37
CA HIS A 133 6.51 -14.64 10.18
C HIS A 133 5.87 -15.89 9.54
N PHE A 134 6.19 -16.18 8.28
CA PHE A 134 5.70 -17.38 7.62
C PHE A 134 6.49 -18.60 8.06
N ILE A 135 5.78 -19.62 8.56
CA ILE A 135 6.36 -20.93 8.90
C ILE A 135 6.02 -21.90 7.78
N ASP A 136 7.02 -22.53 7.17
CA ASP A 136 6.87 -23.36 5.97
C ASP A 136 6.08 -22.65 4.86
N ASN A 137 6.40 -21.37 4.65
CA ASN A 137 5.71 -20.45 3.74
C ASN A 137 4.19 -20.30 4.00
N LYS A 138 3.73 -20.55 5.23
CA LYS A 138 2.32 -20.43 5.61
C LYS A 138 2.15 -19.48 6.79
N ILE A 139 1.04 -18.74 6.78
CA ILE A 139 0.59 -17.95 7.93
C ILE A 139 -0.94 -18.01 8.04
N THR A 140 -1.46 -17.83 9.26
CA THR A 140 -2.89 -17.62 9.47
C THR A 140 -3.13 -16.22 10.01
N VAL A 141 -4.01 -15.48 9.34
CA VAL A 141 -4.47 -14.16 9.78
C VAL A 141 -5.95 -14.20 10.11
N ARG A 142 -6.40 -13.26 10.94
CA ARG A 142 -7.78 -13.23 11.42
C ARG A 142 -8.49 -11.93 11.08
N LYS A 143 -9.76 -12.05 10.70
CA LYS A 143 -10.68 -10.91 10.52
C LYS A 143 -11.95 -11.11 11.33
N SER A 144 -12.68 -10.03 11.61
CA SER A 144 -14.00 -10.17 12.23
C SER A 144 -15.01 -10.76 11.24
N PRO A 145 -16.01 -11.53 11.71
CA PRO A 145 -17.13 -11.97 10.88
C PRO A 145 -17.78 -10.78 10.15
N PHE A 146 -18.12 -10.96 8.88
CA PHE A 146 -18.76 -9.95 8.02
C PHE A 146 -18.02 -8.62 7.81
N LYS A 147 -16.84 -8.43 8.41
CA LYS A 147 -15.98 -7.25 8.19
C LYS A 147 -14.80 -7.59 7.28
N LYS A 148 -14.41 -6.62 6.46
CA LYS A 148 -13.16 -6.66 5.68
C LYS A 148 -11.99 -6.31 6.61
N ARG A 149 -10.79 -6.76 6.27
CA ARG A 149 -9.57 -6.38 6.96
C ARG A 149 -8.42 -6.23 5.98
N ASP A 150 -7.63 -5.19 6.17
CA ASP A 150 -6.49 -4.88 5.32
C ASP A 150 -5.23 -5.40 6.00
N PHE A 151 -4.30 -5.87 5.17
CA PHE A 151 -3.03 -6.42 5.59
C PHE A 151 -1.93 -5.92 4.66
N LEU A 152 -0.76 -5.63 5.22
CA LEU A 152 0.40 -5.17 4.48
C LEU A 152 1.55 -6.16 4.70
N LEU A 153 1.93 -6.87 3.64
CA LEU A 153 3.15 -7.66 3.62
C LEU A 153 4.36 -6.73 3.51
N LEU A 154 5.33 -6.90 4.42
CA LEU A 154 6.62 -6.24 4.39
C LEU A 154 7.73 -7.28 4.44
N ASN A 155 8.81 -7.05 3.70
CA ASN A 155 9.96 -7.93 3.67
C ASN A 155 11.05 -7.47 4.63
N ASP A 156 11.31 -8.32 5.62
CA ASP A 156 12.38 -8.18 6.61
C ASP A 156 13.50 -9.22 6.38
N THR A 157 13.61 -9.74 5.16
CA THR A 157 14.60 -10.75 4.74
C THR A 157 15.34 -10.30 3.48
N ASP A 158 16.38 -11.04 3.07
CA ASP A 158 17.16 -10.76 1.85
C ASP A 158 16.47 -11.28 0.55
N LYS A 159 15.20 -11.69 0.63
CA LYS A 159 14.45 -12.18 -0.53
C LYS A 159 14.01 -11.05 -1.44
N ASN A 160 13.85 -11.34 -2.72
CA ASN A 160 13.24 -10.43 -3.70
C ASN A 160 11.91 -11.00 -4.20
N PHE A 161 10.94 -10.10 -4.39
CA PHE A 161 9.54 -10.38 -4.73
C PHE A 161 9.12 -9.77 -6.07
N HIS A 162 10.07 -9.50 -6.95
CA HIS A 162 9.79 -9.05 -8.30
C HIS A 162 8.77 -9.97 -8.99
N LYS A 163 7.72 -9.39 -9.58
CA LYS A 163 6.61 -10.08 -10.27
C LYS A 163 5.78 -11.04 -9.40
N TYR A 164 5.88 -10.96 -8.07
CA TYR A 164 4.92 -11.63 -7.21
C TYR A 164 3.55 -10.97 -7.30
N SER A 165 2.49 -11.78 -7.17
CA SER A 165 1.12 -11.25 -7.11
C SER A 165 0.21 -12.10 -6.24
N PHE A 166 -0.90 -11.51 -5.83
CA PHE A 166 -1.91 -12.17 -5.02
C PHE A 166 -2.90 -12.98 -5.86
N HIS A 167 -3.28 -14.14 -5.35
CA HIS A 167 -4.32 -15.00 -5.91
C HIS A 167 -5.36 -15.35 -4.82
N PRO A 168 -6.66 -15.08 -5.07
CA PRO A 168 -7.22 -14.46 -6.27
C PRO A 168 -6.84 -12.97 -6.41
N GLN A 169 -6.71 -12.46 -7.63
CA GLN A 169 -6.30 -11.06 -7.87
C GLN A 169 -7.24 -10.03 -7.25
N SER A 170 -8.50 -10.41 -6.97
CA SER A 170 -9.51 -9.55 -6.33
C SER A 170 -9.14 -9.10 -4.90
N VAL A 171 -8.14 -9.71 -4.26
CA VAL A 171 -7.66 -9.24 -2.95
C VAL A 171 -6.69 -8.07 -3.06
N LYS A 172 -6.03 -7.88 -4.21
CA LYS A 172 -5.19 -6.71 -4.48
C LYS A 172 -6.11 -5.54 -4.83
N PHE A 173 -5.94 -4.42 -4.14
CA PHE A 173 -6.77 -3.22 -4.32
C PHE A 173 -5.97 -1.92 -4.38
N SER A 174 -4.64 -2.02 -4.34
CA SER A 174 -3.71 -0.90 -4.30
C SER A 174 -2.52 -1.14 -5.24
N PRO A 175 -1.90 -0.07 -5.77
CA PRO A 175 -0.60 -0.16 -6.43
C PRO A 175 0.55 -0.63 -5.51
N VAL A 176 0.39 -0.49 -4.18
CA VAL A 176 1.34 -1.04 -3.19
C VAL A 176 1.24 -2.57 -3.20
N ALA A 177 2.26 -3.25 -3.72
CA ALA A 177 2.18 -4.68 -4.04
C ALA A 177 1.94 -5.58 -2.83
N GLY A 178 2.45 -5.22 -1.64
CA GLY A 178 2.22 -5.97 -0.41
C GLY A 178 0.85 -5.76 0.24
N LEU A 179 0.07 -4.77 -0.21
CA LEU A 179 -1.21 -4.40 0.41
C LEU A 179 -2.37 -5.21 -0.18
N PHE A 180 -3.06 -5.96 0.68
CA PHE A 180 -4.23 -6.76 0.28
C PHE A 180 -5.37 -6.69 1.27
N ARG A 181 -6.58 -6.97 0.78
CA ARG A 181 -7.83 -6.91 1.55
C ARG A 181 -8.50 -8.26 1.65
N ALA A 182 -8.57 -8.77 2.86
CA ALA A 182 -9.29 -9.99 3.17
C ALA A 182 -10.80 -9.69 3.37
N SER A 183 -11.58 -9.86 2.30
CA SER A 183 -13.04 -9.68 2.36
C SER A 183 -13.79 -10.95 2.80
N ALA A 184 -13.24 -12.13 2.50
CA ALA A 184 -13.79 -13.42 2.84
C ALA A 184 -12.78 -14.28 3.61
N ILE A 185 -13.26 -15.32 4.29
CA ILE A 185 -12.39 -16.39 4.79
C ILE A 185 -11.89 -17.23 3.61
N GLY A 186 -10.76 -17.90 3.77
CA GLY A 186 -10.22 -18.79 2.74
C GLY A 186 -8.72 -18.71 2.60
N LYS A 187 -8.23 -19.12 1.43
CA LYS A 187 -6.80 -19.16 1.10
C LYS A 187 -6.46 -18.04 0.13
N ILE A 188 -5.46 -17.25 0.48
CA ILE A 188 -4.80 -16.29 -0.40
C ILE A 188 -3.40 -16.83 -0.67
N THR A 189 -2.94 -16.77 -1.92
CA THR A 189 -1.57 -17.13 -2.29
C THR A 189 -0.85 -15.89 -2.79
N PHE A 190 0.38 -15.68 -2.37
CA PHE A 190 1.28 -14.66 -2.90
C PHE A 190 2.47 -15.37 -3.53
N SER A 191 2.65 -15.22 -4.84
CA SER A 191 3.55 -16.10 -5.62
C SER A 191 4.07 -15.44 -6.90
N HIS A 192 5.22 -15.90 -7.37
CA HIS A 192 5.80 -15.55 -8.67
C HIS A 192 5.32 -16.53 -9.73
N PHE A 193 4.38 -16.14 -10.60
CA PHE A 193 3.81 -17.00 -11.65
C PHE A 193 3.31 -18.39 -11.19
N GLY A 194 2.91 -18.52 -9.92
CA GLY A 194 2.50 -19.80 -9.35
C GLY A 194 3.65 -20.69 -8.88
N GLU A 195 4.85 -20.14 -8.77
CA GLU A 195 6.04 -20.71 -8.10
C GLU A 195 6.33 -19.91 -6.82
N ASP A 196 7.20 -20.43 -5.95
CA ASP A 196 7.65 -19.80 -4.69
C ASP A 196 6.52 -19.16 -3.86
N LYS A 197 5.61 -20.02 -3.37
CA LYS A 197 4.32 -19.61 -2.82
C LYS A 197 4.37 -19.31 -1.33
N TYR A 198 3.84 -18.14 -0.97
CA TYR A 198 3.42 -17.81 0.39
C TYR A 198 1.91 -17.99 0.51
N ILE A 199 1.48 -18.76 1.50
CA ILE A 199 0.06 -19.10 1.70
C ILE A 199 -0.45 -18.38 2.96
N ILE A 200 -1.50 -17.59 2.76
CA ILE A 200 -2.16 -16.83 3.82
C ILE A 200 -3.55 -17.42 4.02
N TYR A 201 -3.77 -18.05 5.17
CA TYR A 201 -5.08 -18.54 5.57
C TYR A 201 -5.83 -17.46 6.33
N VAL A 202 -6.97 -17.02 5.79
CA VAL A 202 -7.85 -16.04 6.44
C VAL A 202 -8.93 -16.78 7.21
N LYS A 203 -8.97 -16.57 8.53
CA LYS A 203 -10.01 -17.12 9.42
C LYS A 203 -10.77 -16.01 10.13
N ASN A 204 -11.93 -16.34 10.71
CA ASN A 204 -12.60 -15.41 11.62
C ASN A 204 -11.92 -15.41 12.99
N VAL A 205 -11.94 -14.28 13.69
CA VAL A 205 -11.77 -14.29 15.15
C VAL A 205 -12.94 -15.05 15.78
N TYR A 206 -12.63 -16.06 16.58
CA TYR A 206 -13.64 -16.73 17.41
C TYR A 206 -13.89 -15.84 18.62
N LYS A 207 -15.02 -15.13 18.64
CA LYS A 207 -15.58 -14.70 19.93
C LYS A 207 -16.16 -15.95 20.57
N LYS A 208 -15.70 -16.30 21.77
CA LYS A 208 -16.43 -17.22 22.64
C LYS A 208 -17.78 -16.54 22.90
N ILE A 209 -18.81 -16.93 22.16
CA ILE A 209 -20.17 -16.50 22.46
C ILE A 209 -20.48 -17.19 23.79
N GLN A 210 -20.40 -16.46 24.90
CA GLN A 210 -21.16 -16.83 26.08
C GLN A 210 -22.63 -16.70 25.67
N LEU A 211 -23.17 -17.77 25.08
CA LEU A 211 -24.59 -18.00 25.12
C LEU A 211 -24.89 -18.15 26.61
N LEU A 212 -25.47 -17.12 27.20
CA LEU A 212 -26.23 -17.26 28.43
C LEU A 212 -27.26 -18.35 28.14
N GLU A 213 -27.00 -19.55 28.64
CA GLU A 213 -28.03 -20.55 28.86
C GLU A 213 -29.03 -19.91 29.82
N SER A 214 -30.06 -19.25 29.28
CA SER A 214 -31.32 -19.07 30.01
C SER A 214 -32.05 -20.40 29.98
N SER A 215 -31.48 -21.38 30.66
CA SER A 215 -32.16 -22.63 31.02
C SER A 215 -32.32 -22.63 32.52
N TYR A 216 -33.31 -21.90 33.02
CA TYR A 216 -34.17 -22.35 34.10
C TYR A 216 -35.54 -21.70 33.87
N LEU A 217 -36.35 -22.43 33.11
CA LEU A 217 -37.79 -22.44 33.19
C LEU A 217 -38.21 -22.75 34.63
N GLU A 218 -39.34 -22.15 35.02
CA GLU A 218 -40.36 -22.71 35.91
C GLU A 218 -39.89 -23.22 37.28
N GLU A 219 -40.13 -22.41 38.31
CA GLU A 219 -41.08 -22.74 39.39
C GLU A 219 -41.69 -21.45 39.97
#